data_AF-A0A7S4AFR3-F1
#
_entry.id   AF-A0A7S4AFR3-F1
#
_cell.length_a   1.000
_cell.length_b   1.000
_cell.length_c   1.000
_cell.angle_alpha   90.00
_cell.angle_beta   90.00
_cell.angle_gamma   90.00
#
_symmetry.space_group_name_H-M   'P 1'
#
loop_
_entity.id
_entity.type
_entity.pdbx_description
1 polymer ?
#
loop_
_entity_poly.entity_id
_entity_poly.type
_entity_poly.pdbx_seq_one_letter_code
_entity_poly.pdbx_strand_id
1 'polypeptide(L)'
;YLYPYYFRELYCTTNPIHYDPVQKITETFNVLLYNNRTSLTMAYLLPHLHSGWEVDQAIVTAEDRVVVIRFGHDNDQTCMVQDEILMSIADKVKNFAVIYLVDTTEVPNFNNMYELFDDCTTMFFYRNKHIMVDLGTGNNNKINWALADKQEMIDIIEMVYRGARKGRGLVVSPKDYSTKYQY
;
A
#
# COMPACT_ATOMS: atom_id res chain seq x y z
N TYR A 1 60.43 -62.23 22.51
CA TYR A 1 60.00 -61.36 21.40
C TYR A 1 58.80 -60.54 21.86
N LEU A 2 59.02 -59.22 21.88
CA LEU A 2 58.16 -58.05 22.11
C LEU A 2 56.68 -58.19 22.54
N TYR A 3 56.40 -57.73 23.77
CA TYR A 3 55.63 -56.52 24.19
C TYR A 3 54.15 -56.27 23.72
N PRO A 4 53.32 -55.54 24.52
CA PRO A 4 52.11 -56.12 25.15
C PRO A 4 50.96 -55.10 25.45
N TYR A 5 50.04 -55.47 26.37
CA TYR A 5 49.30 -54.68 27.38
C TYR A 5 48.51 -53.38 27.05
N TYR A 6 47.19 -53.46 27.29
CA TYR A 6 46.34 -52.63 28.18
C TYR A 6 46.23 -51.08 28.09
N PHE A 7 45.00 -50.61 28.42
CA PHE A 7 44.62 -49.34 29.10
C PHE A 7 44.08 -48.14 28.27
N ARG A 8 42.75 -47.92 28.39
CA ARG A 8 42.00 -46.73 28.86
C ARG A 8 42.09 -45.34 28.16
N GLU A 9 40.89 -44.86 27.78
CA GLU A 9 40.29 -43.50 27.78
C GLU A 9 40.96 -42.23 27.20
N LEU A 10 40.06 -41.32 26.76
CA LEU A 10 40.16 -39.89 26.42
C LEU A 10 40.50 -39.59 24.95
N TYR A 11 39.58 -38.96 24.21
CA TYR A 11 39.59 -37.51 23.92
C TYR A 11 38.30 -37.11 23.16
N CYS A 12 37.66 -36.06 23.66
CA CYS A 12 36.62 -35.28 23.00
C CYS A 12 37.24 -34.49 21.83
N THR A 13 36.67 -34.54 20.61
CA THR A 13 36.80 -33.42 19.65
C THR A 13 35.51 -33.22 18.88
N THR A 14 34.96 -32.02 19.06
CA THR A 14 33.87 -31.40 18.34
C THR A 14 34.27 -31.14 16.89
N ASN A 15 33.46 -31.59 15.92
CA ASN A 15 33.60 -31.17 14.53
C ASN A 15 33.18 -29.70 14.38
N PRO A 16 34.04 -28.82 13.85
CA PRO A 16 33.66 -27.44 13.57
C PRO A 16 32.81 -27.38 12.29
N ILE A 17 31.63 -26.76 12.41
CA ILE A 17 30.84 -26.34 11.26
C ILE A 17 31.69 -25.31 10.50
N HIS A 18 32.13 -25.66 9.30
CA HIS A 18 32.89 -24.77 8.43
C HIS A 18 31.96 -23.62 8.02
N TYR A 19 32.05 -22.50 8.72
CA TYR A 19 31.23 -21.31 8.49
C TYR A 19 31.89 -20.53 7.35
N ASP A 20 31.39 -20.70 6.13
CA ASP A 20 31.95 -20.05 4.94
C ASP A 20 31.59 -18.55 4.93
N PRO A 21 32.56 -17.63 5.09
CA PRO A 21 32.27 -16.20 5.16
C PRO A 21 31.72 -15.64 3.84
N VAL A 22 32.02 -16.31 2.72
CA VAL A 22 31.52 -15.94 1.39
C VAL A 22 29.99 -16.09 1.31
N GLN A 23 29.43 -17.14 1.93
CA GLN A 23 28.00 -17.46 1.87
C GLN A 23 27.15 -16.43 2.66
N LYS A 24 27.68 -15.95 3.79
CA LYS A 24 27.03 -14.90 4.58
C LYS A 24 27.11 -13.53 3.89
N ILE A 25 28.21 -13.26 3.16
CA ILE A 25 28.38 -12.05 2.37
C ILE A 25 27.41 -12.04 1.20
N THR A 26 27.23 -13.16 0.48
CA THR A 26 26.22 -13.24 -0.60
C THR A 26 24.80 -13.13 -0.06
N GLU A 27 24.46 -13.73 1.09
CA GLU A 27 23.13 -13.57 1.70
C GLU A 27 22.88 -12.12 2.15
N THR A 28 23.84 -11.45 2.75
CA THR A 28 23.70 -10.03 3.13
C THR A 28 23.71 -9.09 1.92
N PHE A 29 24.49 -9.36 0.88
CA PHE A 29 24.41 -8.63 -0.39
C PHE A 29 23.06 -8.84 -1.07
N ASN A 30 22.53 -10.06 -1.08
CA ASN A 30 21.23 -10.37 -1.67
C ASN A 30 20.08 -9.74 -0.87
N VAL A 31 20.17 -9.70 0.48
CA VAL A 31 19.19 -9.01 1.33
C VAL A 31 19.28 -7.49 1.14
N LEU A 32 20.47 -6.91 1.04
CA LEU A 32 20.65 -5.48 0.73
C LEU A 32 20.19 -5.13 -0.68
N LEU A 33 20.43 -5.99 -1.68
CA LEU A 33 19.93 -5.82 -3.04
C LEU A 33 18.42 -6.06 -3.14
N TYR A 34 17.83 -6.96 -2.34
CA TYR A 34 16.39 -7.14 -2.24
C TYR A 34 15.73 -5.92 -1.58
N ASN A 35 16.29 -5.43 -0.48
CA ASN A 35 15.81 -4.24 0.23
C ASN A 35 16.00 -2.94 -0.59
N ASN A 36 17.04 -2.86 -1.42
CA ASN A 36 17.25 -1.73 -2.35
C ASN A 36 16.48 -1.87 -3.66
N ARG A 37 16.11 -3.09 -4.08
CA ARG A 37 15.16 -3.28 -5.19
C ARG A 37 13.77 -2.86 -4.77
N THR A 38 13.35 -3.16 -3.54
CA THR A 38 12.02 -2.79 -3.06
C THR A 38 11.78 -1.28 -3.02
N SER A 39 12.81 -0.42 -2.87
CA SER A 39 12.58 1.04 -2.91
C SER A 39 12.48 1.61 -4.32
N LEU A 40 13.17 1.03 -5.31
CA LEU A 40 13.17 1.53 -6.70
C LEU A 40 12.09 0.88 -7.60
N THR A 41 11.46 -0.21 -7.17
CA THR A 41 10.36 -0.87 -7.91
C THR A 41 8.95 -0.43 -7.49
N MET A 42 8.80 0.44 -6.48
CA MET A 42 7.48 0.86 -5.98
C MET A 42 6.77 1.82 -6.95
N ALA A 43 7.52 2.66 -7.65
CA ALA A 43 6.99 3.67 -8.57
C ALA A 43 6.55 3.15 -9.96
N TYR A 44 6.56 1.82 -10.20
CA TYR A 44 6.24 1.26 -11.53
C TYR A 44 5.00 0.35 -11.57
N LEU A 45 4.32 0.08 -10.45
CA LEU A 45 3.21 -0.87 -10.45
C LEU A 45 1.83 -0.22 -10.56
N LEU A 46 1.64 0.95 -9.94
CA LEU A 46 0.37 1.68 -9.98
C LEU A 46 0.38 2.71 -11.11
N PRO A 47 -0.71 2.83 -11.89
CA PRO A 47 -0.78 3.80 -12.97
C PRO A 47 -0.89 5.23 -12.41
N HIS A 48 0.04 6.09 -12.81
CA HIS A 48 -0.01 7.53 -12.57
C HIS A 48 -0.83 8.23 -13.66
N LEU A 49 -1.60 9.23 -13.28
CA LEU A 49 -2.31 10.11 -14.20
C LEU A 49 -1.68 11.50 -14.13
N HIS A 50 -1.23 11.99 -15.28
CA HIS A 50 -0.39 13.18 -15.43
C HIS A 50 -1.16 14.38 -15.96
N SER A 51 -2.46 14.22 -16.24
CA SER A 51 -3.31 15.33 -16.68
C SER A 51 -4.73 15.25 -16.13
N GLY A 52 -5.39 16.41 -16.02
CA GLY A 52 -6.79 16.47 -15.59
C GLY A 52 -7.73 15.68 -16.49
N TRP A 53 -7.43 15.66 -17.80
CA TRP A 53 -8.19 14.87 -18.77
C TRP A 53 -8.07 13.37 -18.52
N GLU A 54 -6.89 12.86 -18.15
CA GLU A 54 -6.70 11.46 -17.81
C GLU A 54 -7.48 11.06 -16.55
N VAL A 55 -7.53 11.94 -15.55
CA VAL A 55 -8.33 11.76 -14.32
C VAL A 55 -9.82 11.69 -14.66
N ASP A 56 -10.33 12.65 -15.42
CA ASP A 56 -11.73 12.67 -15.84
C ASP A 56 -12.08 11.42 -16.67
N GLN A 57 -11.21 11.04 -17.61
CA GLN A 57 -11.43 9.86 -18.42
C GLN A 57 -11.43 8.57 -17.59
N ALA A 58 -10.50 8.43 -16.63
CA ALA A 58 -10.44 7.27 -15.74
C ALA A 58 -11.73 7.13 -14.92
N ILE A 59 -12.29 8.24 -14.44
CA ILE A 59 -13.54 8.27 -13.67
C ILE A 59 -14.76 7.92 -14.54
N VAL A 60 -14.82 8.44 -15.77
CA VAL A 60 -15.97 8.25 -16.67
C VAL A 60 -15.99 6.86 -17.29
N THR A 61 -14.84 6.30 -17.66
CA THR A 61 -14.74 5.02 -18.37
C THR A 61 -14.94 3.79 -17.47
N ALA A 62 -14.81 3.94 -16.15
CA ALA A 62 -15.00 2.85 -15.20
C ALA A 62 -16.48 2.66 -14.84
N GLU A 63 -17.15 1.73 -15.54
CA GLU A 63 -18.59 1.48 -15.33
C GLU A 63 -18.90 0.53 -14.16
N ASP A 64 -18.10 -0.52 -13.97
CA ASP A 64 -18.38 -1.60 -13.00
C ASP A 64 -17.33 -1.76 -11.92
N ARG A 65 -16.37 -0.83 -11.83
CA ARG A 65 -15.32 -0.83 -10.80
C ARG A 65 -15.29 0.49 -10.06
N VAL A 66 -14.92 0.45 -8.78
CA VAL A 66 -14.60 1.64 -8.00
C VAL A 66 -13.27 2.20 -8.50
N VAL A 67 -13.25 3.48 -8.85
CA VAL A 67 -12.02 4.20 -9.16
C VAL A 67 -11.52 4.80 -7.85
N VAL A 68 -10.38 4.30 -7.38
CA VAL A 68 -9.68 4.82 -6.21
C VAL A 68 -8.59 5.74 -6.73
N ILE A 69 -8.58 6.99 -6.27
CA ILE A 69 -7.56 7.97 -6.67
C ILE A 69 -6.86 8.48 -5.43
N ARG A 70 -5.55 8.30 -5.37
CA ARG A 70 -4.68 8.94 -4.38
C ARG A 70 -4.15 10.24 -4.97
N PHE A 71 -4.56 11.37 -4.39
CA PHE A 71 -3.98 12.68 -4.67
C PHE A 71 -2.94 13.00 -3.61
N GLY A 72 -1.72 13.34 -4.03
CA GLY A 72 -0.66 13.77 -3.14
C GLY A 72 0.70 13.74 -3.84
N HIS A 73 1.76 14.08 -3.11
CA HIS A 73 3.09 14.13 -3.70
C HIS A 73 3.82 12.80 -3.50
N ASP A 74 4.45 12.28 -4.56
CA ASP A 74 5.19 11.01 -4.48
C ASP A 74 6.39 11.07 -3.50
N ASN A 75 6.89 12.28 -3.25
CA ASN A 75 8.00 12.54 -2.33
C ASN A 75 7.55 12.66 -0.86
N ASP A 76 6.25 12.66 -0.58
CA ASP A 76 5.73 12.78 0.78
C ASP A 76 5.74 11.42 1.51
N GLN A 77 6.15 11.42 2.78
CA GLN A 77 6.26 10.21 3.58
C GLN A 77 4.90 9.53 3.79
N THR A 78 3.83 10.30 3.93
CA THR A 78 2.45 9.79 4.12
C THR A 78 1.94 9.16 2.84
N CYS A 79 2.21 9.79 1.69
CA CYS A 79 1.92 9.21 0.38
C CYS A 79 2.67 7.90 0.15
N MET A 80 3.96 7.81 0.48
CA MET A 80 4.75 6.58 0.31
C MET A 80 4.16 5.40 1.11
N VAL A 81 3.76 5.64 2.36
CA VAL A 81 3.12 4.61 3.20
C VAL A 81 1.79 4.17 2.59
N GLN A 82 0.99 5.12 2.13
CA GLN A 82 -0.30 4.84 1.48
C GLN A 82 -0.12 4.04 0.19
N ASP A 83 0.85 4.42 -0.64
CA ASP A 83 1.14 3.77 -1.92
C ASP A 83 1.62 2.33 -1.74
N GLU A 84 2.43 2.04 -0.71
CA GLU A 84 2.80 0.67 -0.36
C GLU A 84 1.57 -0.22 -0.10
N ILE A 85 0.61 0.33 0.63
CA ILE A 85 -0.64 -0.35 0.98
C ILE A 85 -1.48 -0.55 -0.28
N LEU A 86 -1.73 0.51 -1.04
CA LEU A 86 -2.49 0.48 -2.29
C LEU A 86 -1.89 -0.50 -3.29
N MET A 87 -0.57 -0.52 -3.45
CA MET A 87 0.14 -1.45 -4.32
C MET A 87 -0.07 -2.90 -3.87
N SER A 88 0.05 -3.16 -2.57
CA SER A 88 -0.08 -4.51 -2.03
C SER A 88 -1.49 -5.10 -2.14
N ILE A 89 -2.51 -4.25 -2.27
CA ILE A 89 -3.92 -4.67 -2.40
C ILE A 89 -4.43 -4.62 -3.84
N ALA A 90 -3.72 -3.94 -4.76
CA ALA A 90 -4.16 -3.72 -6.14
C ALA A 90 -4.60 -5.02 -6.83
N ASP A 91 -3.81 -6.08 -6.68
CA ASP A 91 -4.12 -7.39 -7.25
C ASP A 91 -5.32 -8.09 -6.61
N LYS A 92 -5.59 -7.82 -5.33
CA LYS A 92 -6.72 -8.40 -4.59
C LYS A 92 -8.04 -7.74 -4.97
N VAL A 93 -8.02 -6.44 -5.23
CA VAL A 93 -9.23 -5.64 -5.50
C VAL A 93 -9.50 -5.43 -7.00
N LYS A 94 -8.60 -5.85 -7.91
CA LYS A 94 -8.70 -5.60 -9.37
C LYS A 94 -10.01 -5.98 -10.05
N ASN A 95 -10.74 -6.95 -9.49
CA ASN A 95 -12.02 -7.41 -10.01
C ASN A 95 -13.15 -6.39 -9.81
N PHE A 96 -13.05 -5.51 -8.80
CA PHE A 96 -14.10 -4.56 -8.43
C PHE A 96 -13.60 -3.14 -8.17
N ALA A 97 -12.30 -2.90 -8.21
CA ALA A 97 -11.68 -1.58 -8.09
C ALA A 97 -10.48 -1.43 -9.02
N VAL A 98 -10.15 -0.18 -9.33
CA VAL A 98 -8.94 0.24 -10.03
C VAL A 98 -8.32 1.39 -9.24
N ILE A 99 -7.00 1.39 -9.11
CA ILE A 99 -6.27 2.37 -8.29
C ILE A 99 -5.40 3.21 -9.22
N TYR A 100 -5.46 4.53 -9.04
CA TYR A 100 -4.65 5.51 -9.73
C TYR A 100 -3.95 6.44 -8.74
N LEU A 101 -2.78 6.92 -9.14
CA LEU A 101 -2.00 7.91 -8.40
C LEU A 101 -2.00 9.23 -9.18
N VAL A 102 -2.14 10.35 -8.48
CA VAL A 102 -2.13 11.69 -9.07
C VAL A 102 -1.26 12.60 -8.22
N ASP A 103 -0.27 13.22 -8.86
CA ASP A 103 0.52 14.28 -8.23
C ASP A 103 -0.23 15.61 -8.28
N THR A 104 -0.49 16.20 -7.12
CA THR A 104 -1.21 17.47 -6.96
C THR A 104 -0.43 18.69 -7.46
N THR A 105 0.90 18.58 -7.60
CA THR A 105 1.72 19.61 -8.25
C THR A 105 1.66 19.53 -9.77
N GLU A 106 1.59 18.33 -10.32
CA GLU A 106 1.50 18.11 -11.76
C GLU A 106 0.08 18.40 -12.29
N VAL A 107 -0.94 17.96 -11.55
CA VAL A 107 -2.36 18.12 -11.91
C VAL A 107 -3.10 18.97 -10.86
N PRO A 108 -2.92 20.31 -10.87
CA PRO A 108 -3.51 21.19 -9.85
C PRO A 108 -5.00 21.47 -10.05
N ASN A 109 -5.60 21.04 -11.18
CA ASN A 109 -6.99 21.34 -11.56
C ASN A 109 -8.01 20.97 -10.48
N PHE A 110 -7.74 19.92 -9.70
CA PHE A 110 -8.66 19.39 -8.71
C PHE A 110 -8.43 19.94 -7.30
N ASN A 111 -7.34 20.67 -7.05
CA ASN A 111 -6.95 21.08 -5.70
C ASN A 111 -8.02 21.97 -5.05
N ASN A 112 -8.54 22.95 -5.80
CA ASN A 112 -9.63 23.81 -5.31
C ASN A 112 -10.99 23.10 -5.32
N MET A 113 -11.25 22.25 -6.31
CA MET A 113 -12.54 21.60 -6.49
C MET A 113 -12.84 20.57 -5.39
N TYR A 114 -11.81 19.83 -4.98
CA TYR A 114 -11.90 18.83 -3.92
C TYR A 114 -11.29 19.30 -2.61
N GLU A 115 -10.85 20.55 -2.46
CA GLU A 115 -10.22 21.10 -1.25
C GLU A 115 -9.00 20.28 -0.80
N LEU A 116 -8.12 19.90 -1.74
CA LEU A 116 -6.92 19.09 -1.50
C LEU A 116 -5.82 19.94 -0.85
N PHE A 117 -5.90 20.12 0.47
CA PHE A 117 -4.90 20.85 1.27
C PHE A 117 -3.99 19.92 2.09
N ASP A 118 -4.41 18.67 2.30
CA ASP A 118 -3.63 17.67 3.02
C ASP A 118 -2.57 17.02 2.11
N ASP A 119 -1.49 16.53 2.70
CA ASP A 119 -0.35 15.96 1.96
C ASP A 119 -0.70 14.69 1.17
N CYS A 120 -1.63 13.89 1.69
CA CYS A 120 -2.10 12.65 1.08
C CYS A 120 -3.62 12.52 1.24
N THR A 121 -4.34 12.41 0.13
CA THR A 121 -5.79 12.21 0.14
C THR A 121 -6.20 11.06 -0.77
N THR A 122 -7.10 10.21 -0.31
CA THR A 122 -7.69 9.13 -1.10
C THR A 122 -9.18 9.40 -1.30
N MET A 123 -9.62 9.38 -2.56
CA MET A 123 -11.01 9.58 -2.95
C MET A 123 -11.54 8.38 -3.75
N PHE A 124 -12.86 8.20 -3.71
CA PHE A 124 -13.52 7.07 -4.34
C PHE A 124 -14.59 7.53 -5.33
N PHE A 125 -14.57 6.97 -6.53
CA PHE A 125 -15.56 7.25 -7.56
C PHE A 125 -16.18 5.96 -8.09
N TYR A 126 -17.44 6.05 -8.50
CA TYR A 126 -18.15 4.95 -9.14
C TYR A 126 -19.15 5.52 -10.15
N ARG A 127 -19.04 5.13 -11.43
CA ARG A 127 -19.93 5.60 -12.52
C ARG A 127 -20.04 7.13 -12.58
N ASN A 128 -18.89 7.81 -12.65
CA ASN A 128 -18.80 9.28 -12.66
C ASN A 128 -19.45 9.98 -11.45
N LYS A 129 -19.56 9.29 -10.32
CA LYS A 129 -20.04 9.86 -9.06
C LYS A 129 -18.99 9.69 -7.98
N HIS A 130 -18.73 10.77 -7.26
CA HIS A 130 -17.96 10.74 -6.03
C HIS A 130 -18.76 10.00 -4.94
N ILE A 131 -18.12 9.04 -4.27
CA ILE A 131 -18.72 8.24 -3.20
C ILE A 131 -18.10 8.66 -1.87
N MET A 132 -18.93 9.23 -1.01
CA MET A 132 -18.53 9.63 0.34
C MET A 132 -18.44 8.41 1.26
N VAL A 133 -17.47 8.43 2.17
CA VAL A 133 -17.25 7.38 3.16
C VAL A 133 -17.30 8.01 4.54
N ASP A 134 -18.31 7.65 5.33
CA ASP A 134 -18.39 8.03 6.73
C ASP A 134 -17.45 7.14 7.56
N LEU A 135 -16.35 7.74 8.01
CA LEU A 135 -15.31 7.12 8.83
C LEU A 135 -15.38 7.60 10.29
N GLY A 136 -16.35 8.44 10.65
CA GLY A 136 -16.44 9.06 11.97
C GLY A 136 -15.44 10.18 12.25
N THR A 137 -14.64 10.60 11.25
CA THR A 137 -13.67 11.71 11.38
C THR A 137 -14.29 13.09 11.16
N GLY A 138 -15.55 13.15 10.71
CA GLY A 138 -16.27 14.37 10.36
C GLY A 138 -16.10 14.82 8.91
N ASN A 139 -15.06 14.34 8.20
CA ASN A 139 -14.90 14.56 6.76
C ASN A 139 -15.20 13.27 5.98
N ASN A 140 -16.34 13.25 5.30
CA ASN A 140 -16.77 12.07 4.54
C ASN A 140 -16.36 12.11 3.06
N ASN A 141 -15.77 13.23 2.61
CA ASN A 141 -15.43 13.43 1.21
C ASN A 141 -14.13 12.73 0.81
N LYS A 142 -13.23 12.50 1.76
CA LYS A 142 -11.89 11.97 1.47
C LYS A 142 -11.29 11.33 2.71
N ILE A 143 -10.32 10.45 2.49
CA ILE A 143 -9.43 9.95 3.55
C ILE A 143 -8.15 10.78 3.47
N ASN A 144 -7.86 11.61 4.47
CA ASN A 144 -6.69 12.51 4.48
C ASN A 144 -5.51 12.00 5.32
N TRP A 145 -5.47 10.70 5.61
CA TRP A 145 -4.38 10.04 6.34
C TRP A 145 -3.99 8.73 5.67
N ALA A 146 -2.77 8.26 5.95
CA ALA A 146 -2.33 6.94 5.51
C ALA A 146 -2.96 5.84 6.38
N LEU A 147 -3.63 4.89 5.74
CA LEU A 147 -4.16 3.69 6.39
C LEU A 147 -3.07 2.62 6.44
N ALA A 148 -2.54 2.33 7.63
CA ALA A 148 -1.45 1.36 7.78
C ALA A 148 -1.87 -0.11 7.61
N ASP A 149 -3.17 -0.43 7.76
CA ASP A 149 -3.67 -1.80 7.62
C ASP A 149 -4.25 -2.06 6.23
N LYS A 150 -3.70 -3.09 5.57
CA LYS A 150 -4.12 -3.55 4.24
C LYS A 150 -5.55 -4.05 4.25
N GLN A 151 -5.97 -4.72 5.32
CA GLN A 151 -7.32 -5.27 5.40
C GLN A 151 -8.36 -4.15 5.55
N GLU A 152 -8.07 -3.13 6.38
CA GLU A 152 -8.92 -1.94 6.52
C GLU A 152 -9.18 -1.26 5.17
N MET A 153 -8.15 -1.09 4.34
CA MET A 153 -8.32 -0.49 3.01
C MET A 153 -9.17 -1.37 2.08
N ILE A 154 -8.96 -2.69 2.08
CA ILE A 154 -9.78 -3.63 1.28
C ILE A 154 -11.25 -3.55 1.70
N ASP A 155 -11.52 -3.57 3.00
CA ASP A 155 -12.87 -3.52 3.55
C ASP A 155 -13.58 -2.23 3.15
N ILE A 156 -12.89 -1.08 3.21
CA ILE A 156 -13.44 0.21 2.76
C ILE A 156 -13.79 0.17 1.27
N ILE A 157 -12.88 -0.30 0.41
CA ILE A 157 -13.13 -0.38 -1.04
C ILE A 157 -14.29 -1.33 -1.34
N GLU A 158 -14.38 -2.48 -0.67
CA GLU A 158 -15.48 -3.43 -0.83
C GLU A 158 -16.82 -2.79 -0.45
N MET A 159 -16.85 -2.00 0.62
CA MET A 159 -18.05 -1.33 1.07
C MET A 159 -18.50 -0.21 0.15
N VAL A 160 -17.54 0.59 -0.34
CA VAL A 160 -17.80 1.57 -1.40
C VAL A 160 -18.41 0.86 -2.60
N TYR A 161 -17.83 -0.24 -3.05
CA TYR A 161 -18.34 -1.02 -4.19
C TYR A 161 -19.78 -1.52 -3.94
N ARG A 162 -20.03 -2.17 -2.79
CA ARG A 162 -21.36 -2.71 -2.43
C ARG A 162 -22.40 -1.60 -2.27
N GLY A 163 -22.02 -0.46 -1.70
CA GLY A 163 -22.90 0.69 -1.48
C GLY A 163 -23.21 1.44 -2.77
N ALA A 164 -22.19 1.73 -3.57
CA ALA A 164 -22.31 2.43 -4.84
C ALA A 164 -23.11 1.61 -5.87
N ARG A 165 -22.95 0.29 -5.91
CA ARG A 165 -23.79 -0.61 -6.72
C ARG A 165 -25.28 -0.56 -6.37
N LYS A 166 -25.61 -0.23 -5.13
CA LYS A 166 -27.00 -0.01 -4.66
C LYS A 166 -27.48 1.42 -4.89
N GLY A 167 -26.67 2.26 -5.55
CA GLY A 167 -26.99 3.66 -5.83
C GLY A 167 -26.78 4.62 -4.64
N ARG A 168 -26.08 4.19 -3.58
CA ARG A 168 -25.78 5.07 -2.43
C ARG A 168 -24.57 5.94 -2.74
N GLY A 169 -24.70 7.25 -2.51
CA GLY A 169 -23.60 8.22 -2.60
C GLY A 169 -22.81 8.39 -1.29
N LEU A 170 -23.29 7.81 -0.19
CA LEU A 170 -22.63 7.78 1.12
C LEU A 170 -22.64 6.34 1.63
N VAL A 171 -21.48 5.85 2.06
CA VAL A 171 -21.32 4.55 2.72
C VAL A 171 -20.75 4.76 4.12
N VAL A 172 -21.18 3.96 5.08
CA VAL A 172 -20.74 4.07 6.48
C VAL A 172 -19.77 2.94 6.77
N SER A 173 -18.56 3.28 7.20
CA SER A 173 -17.56 2.30 7.64
C SER A 173 -18.02 1.60 8.92
N PRO A 174 -17.84 0.28 9.05
CA PRO A 174 -18.18 -0.48 10.25
C PRO A 174 -17.20 -0.17 11.38
N LYS A 175 -16.02 0.34 11.01
CA LYS A 175 -14.99 0.79 11.93
C LYS A 175 -15.05 2.31 12.05
N ASP A 176 -15.14 2.76 13.28
CA ASP A 176 -15.06 4.17 13.62
C ASP A 176 -13.58 4.57 13.79
N TYR A 177 -13.17 5.61 13.05
CA TYR A 177 -11.83 6.19 13.11
C TYR A 177 -11.79 7.46 13.97
N SER A 178 -12.91 7.86 14.58
CA SER A 178 -13.03 9.06 15.43
C SER A 178 -12.02 9.13 16.57
N THR A 179 -11.64 7.99 17.16
CA THR A 179 -10.72 7.92 18.32
C THR A 179 -9.24 7.85 17.95
N LYS A 180 -8.91 7.45 16.72
CA LYS A 180 -7.51 7.34 16.26
C LYS A 180 -6.95 8.68 15.75
N TYR A 181 -7.82 9.61 15.36
CA TYR A 181 -7.44 10.87 14.72
C TYR A 181 -8.15 12.08 15.35
N GLN A 182 -8.34 12.08 16.67
CA GLN A 182 -8.63 13.32 17.39
C GLN A 182 -7.38 14.21 17.34
N TYR A 183 -7.42 15.24 16.51
CA TYR A 183 -6.48 16.36 16.56
C TYR A 183 -6.78 17.27 17.75
#